data_AF-A0A8T3CNC3-F1
#
_entry.id   AF-A0A8T3CNC3-F1
#
_cell.length_a   1.000
_cell.length_b   1.000
_cell.length_c   1.000
_cell.angle_alpha   90.00
_cell.angle_beta   90.00
_cell.angle_gamma   90.00
#
_symmetry.space_group_name_H-M   'P 1'
#
loop_
_entity.id
_entity.type
_entity.pdbx_description
1 polymer ?
#
loop_
_entity_poly.entity_id
_entity_poly.type
_entity_poly.pdbx_seq_one_letter_code
_entity_poly.pdbx_strand_id
1 'polypeptide(L)'
;VKWIVRLQLLLLALLAVSTLDFVVGSFSHLDPGYTSGETFFTVFGVFFPAATGVMAGFNMSSDLQRPEHNIPVGTLAAVCTSWFLYLVFVFLLGAICTRDALRIDFLIAEKVSLVGFLFLLGLYISSLASCMGGLYGAPRILQCIAQERVIPVLGFLGNGRGPNKTPVEAICLTSLITMAFVFIGQVNILAPIVTINFMLTYSVIDYSYFCVAMTYDLQVKERKPLPRKPSVHGTGTPLVSTVHSGYGMNEIMKNQSNGTLLEFTKDMDQILQLPSPQRKRTQRPLLSASKERDRKCPLSRH
;
A
#
# COMPACT_ATOMS: atom_id res chain seq x y z
N VAL A 1 37.56 12.01 15.49
CA VAL A 1 36.59 11.29 14.61
C VAL A 1 35.14 11.45 15.05
N LYS A 2 34.72 11.02 16.25
CA LYS A 2 33.31 11.18 16.73
C LYS A 2 32.79 12.63 16.73
N TRP A 3 33.64 13.61 17.04
CA TRP A 3 33.29 15.03 17.01
C TRP A 3 33.03 15.57 15.59
N ILE A 4 33.78 15.07 14.60
CA ILE A 4 33.63 15.46 13.19
C ILE A 4 32.29 14.96 12.65
N VAL A 5 31.91 13.71 12.98
CA VAL A 5 30.60 13.15 12.59
C VAL A 5 29.43 13.91 13.23
N ARG A 6 29.55 14.34 14.50
CA ARG A 6 28.52 15.17 15.16
C ARG A 6 28.41 16.57 14.55
N LEU A 7 29.54 17.19 14.23
CA LEU A 7 29.58 18.48 13.53
C LEU A 7 28.94 18.38 12.14
N GLN A 8 29.24 17.30 11.41
CA GLN A 8 28.72 17.07 10.07
C GLN A 8 27.20 16.82 10.05
N LEU A 9 26.66 16.12 11.06
CA LEU A 9 25.20 15.99 11.24
C LEU A 9 24.54 17.33 11.59
N LEU A 10 25.20 18.17 12.39
CA LEU A 10 24.71 19.50 12.73
C LEU A 10 24.72 20.44 11.51
N LEU A 11 25.76 20.38 10.68
CA LEU A 11 25.85 21.11 9.41
C LEU A 11 24.78 20.64 8.41
N LEU A 12 24.53 19.33 8.33
CA LEU A 12 23.46 18.78 7.50
C LEU A 12 22.07 19.23 7.97
N ALA A 13 21.84 19.27 9.29
CA ALA A 13 20.59 19.77 9.85
C ALA A 13 20.40 21.27 9.57
N LEU A 14 21.46 22.08 9.68
CA LEU A 14 21.42 23.50 9.32
C LEU A 14 21.15 23.73 7.83
N LEU A 15 21.77 22.92 6.96
CA LEU A 15 21.48 22.94 5.52
C LEU A 15 20.02 22.57 5.24
N ALA A 16 19.49 21.56 5.93
CA ALA A 16 18.10 21.15 5.82
C ALA A 16 17.14 22.26 6.29
N VAL A 17 17.44 22.93 7.41
CA VAL A 17 16.65 24.07 7.90
C VAL A 17 16.71 25.26 6.94
N SER A 18 17.88 25.57 6.38
CA SER A 18 18.03 26.67 5.40
C SER A 18 17.29 26.39 4.09
N THR A 19 17.31 25.14 3.62
CA THR A 19 16.54 24.75 2.43
C THR A 19 15.04 24.76 2.71
N LEU A 20 14.61 24.35 3.91
CA LEU A 20 13.22 24.49 4.36
C LEU A 20 12.77 25.95 4.43
N ASP A 21 13.58 26.83 5.00
CA ASP A 21 13.29 28.27 5.08
C ASP A 21 13.19 28.91 3.70
N PHE A 22 14.11 28.59 2.78
CA PHE A 22 14.04 29.06 1.40
C PHE A 22 12.78 28.57 0.66
N VAL A 23 12.38 27.32 0.89
CA VAL A 23 11.17 26.74 0.30
C VAL A 23 9.93 27.42 0.88
N VAL A 24 9.84 27.55 2.21
CA VAL A 24 8.71 28.23 2.89
C VAL A 24 8.66 29.70 2.50
N GLY A 25 9.80 30.39 2.47
CA GLY A 25 9.97 31.78 2.06
C GLY A 25 9.52 32.02 0.63
N SER A 26 9.84 31.09 -0.28
CA SER A 26 9.32 31.12 -1.65
C SER A 26 7.80 31.07 -1.67
N PHE A 27 7.17 30.16 -0.92
CA PHE A 27 5.71 30.08 -0.83
C PHE A 27 5.05 31.30 -0.16
N SER A 28 5.74 32.00 0.74
CA SER A 28 5.18 33.19 1.43
C SER A 28 5.36 34.51 0.66
N HIS A 29 6.30 34.61 -0.28
CA HIS A 29 6.48 35.79 -1.14
C HIS A 29 5.82 35.64 -2.51
N LEU A 30 5.52 34.41 -2.94
CA LEU A 30 4.66 34.13 -4.07
C LEU A 30 3.21 34.26 -3.61
N ASP A 31 2.64 35.46 -3.67
CA ASP A 31 1.18 35.59 -3.51
C ASP A 31 0.52 34.80 -4.64
N PRO A 32 -0.13 33.65 -4.36
CA PRO A 32 -0.77 32.87 -5.40
C PRO A 32 -1.94 33.71 -5.89
N GLY A 33 -1.80 34.34 -7.04
CA GLY A 33 -2.84 35.20 -7.59
C GLY A 33 -4.03 34.37 -8.11
N TYR A 34 -4.79 33.80 -7.18
CA TYR A 34 -5.99 33.02 -7.45
C TYR A 34 -7.04 33.89 -8.14
N THR A 35 -7.82 33.27 -9.02
CA THR A 35 -8.99 33.92 -9.62
C THR A 35 -10.05 34.10 -8.54
N SER A 36 -10.86 35.15 -8.63
CA SER A 36 -11.94 35.43 -7.67
C SER A 36 -12.87 34.22 -7.51
N GLY A 37 -12.99 33.70 -6.28
CA GLY A 37 -13.79 32.50 -5.96
C GLY A 37 -12.98 31.21 -5.86
N GLU A 38 -11.73 31.20 -6.30
CA GLU A 38 -10.83 30.05 -6.18
C GLU A 38 -9.90 30.18 -4.96
N THR A 39 -9.63 29.06 -4.32
CA THR A 39 -8.73 28.95 -3.18
C THR A 39 -7.75 27.80 -3.39
N PHE A 40 -6.74 27.69 -2.52
CA PHE A 40 -5.84 26.54 -2.52
C PHE A 40 -6.60 25.19 -2.52
N PHE A 41 -7.66 25.07 -1.72
CA PHE A 41 -8.41 23.83 -1.58
C PHE A 41 -9.26 23.49 -2.81
N THR A 42 -9.79 24.48 -3.53
CA THR A 42 -10.54 24.22 -4.77
C THR A 42 -9.62 23.74 -5.88
N VAL A 43 -8.45 24.39 -6.02
CA VAL A 43 -7.41 23.95 -6.98
C VAL A 43 -6.86 22.58 -6.62
N PHE A 44 -6.58 22.33 -5.33
CA PHE A 44 -6.17 21.01 -4.84
C PHE A 44 -7.23 19.96 -5.12
N GLY A 45 -8.52 20.27 -4.91
CA GLY A 45 -9.63 19.36 -5.18
C GLY A 45 -9.72 18.91 -6.64
N VAL A 46 -9.33 19.77 -7.58
CA VAL A 46 -9.27 19.46 -9.01
C VAL A 46 -7.96 18.74 -9.39
N PHE A 47 -6.84 19.06 -8.74
CA PHE A 47 -5.54 18.46 -9.02
C PHE A 47 -5.37 17.06 -8.40
N PHE A 48 -5.93 16.83 -7.22
CA PHE A 48 -5.74 15.60 -6.45
C PHE A 48 -6.06 14.30 -7.22
N PRO A 49 -7.12 14.21 -8.05
CA PRO A 49 -7.38 13.03 -8.86
C PRO A 49 -6.22 12.65 -9.78
N ALA A 50 -5.37 13.59 -10.21
CA ALA A 50 -4.18 13.30 -11.01
C ALA A 50 -3.08 12.55 -10.23
N ALA A 51 -3.08 12.65 -8.90
CA ALA A 51 -2.18 11.88 -8.03
C ALA A 51 -2.82 10.57 -7.53
N THR A 52 -4.10 10.34 -7.82
CA THR A 52 -4.73 9.05 -7.53
C THR A 52 -4.21 7.98 -8.49
N GLY A 53 -4.34 6.71 -8.11
CA GLY A 53 -3.89 5.59 -8.94
C GLY A 53 -2.74 4.77 -8.36
N VAL A 54 -2.15 5.22 -7.26
CA VAL A 54 -1.25 4.42 -6.38
C VAL A 54 -1.88 3.06 -6.03
N MET A 55 -3.21 3.02 -6.07
CA MET A 55 -4.05 1.88 -5.74
C MET A 55 -4.21 0.83 -6.85
N ALA A 56 -3.83 1.15 -8.08
CA ALA A 56 -4.01 0.24 -9.21
C ALA A 56 -3.20 -1.06 -9.05
N GLY A 57 -1.99 -0.97 -8.47
CA GLY A 57 -1.12 -2.13 -8.27
C GLY A 57 -1.70 -3.17 -7.33
N PHE A 58 -2.41 -2.75 -6.29
CA PHE A 58 -3.07 -3.70 -5.37
C PHE A 58 -4.39 -4.23 -5.92
N ASN A 59 -5.11 -3.44 -6.73
CA ASN A 59 -6.38 -3.87 -7.33
C ASN A 59 -6.18 -5.04 -8.31
N MET A 60 -4.95 -5.23 -8.78
CA MET A 60 -4.53 -6.34 -9.65
C MET A 60 -3.53 -7.28 -8.95
N SER A 61 -3.48 -7.25 -7.62
CA SER A 61 -2.56 -8.07 -6.81
C SER A 61 -2.78 -9.58 -6.98
N SER A 62 -4.01 -10.02 -7.25
CA SER A 62 -4.34 -11.43 -7.51
C SER A 62 -3.67 -11.99 -8.77
N ASP A 63 -3.34 -11.11 -9.72
CA ASP A 63 -2.85 -11.47 -11.05
C ASP A 63 -1.32 -11.31 -11.13
N LEU A 64 -0.68 -10.86 -10.06
CA LEU A 64 0.76 -10.65 -9.95
C LEU A 64 1.48 -11.95 -9.57
N GLN A 65 2.59 -12.27 -10.27
CA GLN A 65 3.38 -13.46 -9.97
C GLN A 65 4.04 -13.42 -8.58
N ARG A 66 4.40 -12.22 -8.08
CA ARG A 66 5.04 -11.99 -6.77
C ARG A 66 4.52 -10.69 -6.12
N PRO A 67 3.31 -10.68 -5.54
CA PRO A 67 2.67 -9.46 -5.05
C PRO A 67 3.44 -8.80 -3.90
N GLU A 68 4.00 -9.59 -2.97
CA GLU A 68 4.71 -9.11 -1.77
C GLU A 68 5.90 -8.18 -2.10
N HIS A 69 6.60 -8.44 -3.21
CA HIS A 69 7.74 -7.65 -3.64
C HIS A 69 7.37 -6.64 -4.74
N ASN A 70 6.54 -7.03 -5.70
CA ASN A 70 6.27 -6.20 -6.88
C ASN A 70 5.37 -5.00 -6.58
N ILE A 71 4.42 -5.13 -5.64
CA ILE A 71 3.54 -4.03 -5.24
C ILE A 71 4.35 -2.86 -4.64
N PRO A 72 5.16 -3.05 -3.58
CA PRO A 72 5.87 -1.91 -2.96
C PRO A 72 6.88 -1.28 -3.91
N VAL A 73 7.67 -2.08 -4.64
CA VAL A 73 8.69 -1.56 -5.56
C VAL A 73 8.04 -0.83 -6.74
N GLY A 74 7.02 -1.44 -7.36
CA GLY A 74 6.31 -0.84 -8.49
C GLY A 74 5.60 0.45 -8.11
N THR A 75 4.92 0.46 -6.96
CA THR A 75 4.18 1.62 -6.46
C THR A 75 5.11 2.79 -6.14
N LEU A 76 6.20 2.53 -5.40
CA LEU A 76 7.17 3.58 -5.05
C LEU A 76 7.87 4.14 -6.28
N ALA A 77 8.26 3.28 -7.23
CA ALA A 77 8.86 3.71 -8.49
C ALA A 77 7.88 4.58 -9.30
N ALA A 78 6.62 4.16 -9.43
CA ALA A 78 5.60 4.91 -10.15
C ALA A 78 5.32 6.29 -9.52
N VAL A 79 5.22 6.37 -8.20
CA VAL A 79 5.03 7.63 -7.48
C VAL A 79 6.22 8.57 -7.69
N CYS A 80 7.45 8.08 -7.51
CA CYS A 80 8.66 8.88 -7.72
C CYS A 80 8.78 9.40 -9.16
N THR A 81 8.54 8.54 -10.15
CA THR A 81 8.56 8.94 -11.57
C THR A 81 7.48 9.97 -11.88
N SER A 82 6.25 9.76 -11.39
CA SER A 82 5.13 10.68 -11.65
C SER A 82 5.35 12.04 -11.01
N TRP A 83 5.81 12.06 -9.75
CA TRP A 83 6.15 13.29 -9.04
C TRP A 83 7.22 14.10 -9.78
N PHE A 84 8.28 13.43 -10.25
CA PHE A 84 9.33 14.07 -11.03
C PHE A 84 8.80 14.66 -12.34
N LEU A 85 7.99 13.90 -13.09
CA LEU A 85 7.40 14.37 -14.34
C LEU A 85 6.44 15.55 -14.13
N TYR A 86 5.65 15.56 -13.06
CA TYR A 86 4.78 16.69 -12.72
C TYR A 86 5.58 17.95 -12.41
N LEU A 87 6.68 17.85 -11.66
CA LEU A 87 7.54 19.01 -11.39
C LEU A 87 8.14 19.59 -12.67
N VAL A 88 8.67 18.73 -13.55
CA VAL A 88 9.23 19.16 -14.84
C VAL A 88 8.15 19.85 -15.68
N PHE A 89 6.94 19.27 -15.75
CA PHE A 89 5.85 19.81 -16.53
C PHE A 89 5.36 21.18 -16.01
N VAL A 90 5.14 21.30 -14.69
CA VAL A 90 4.70 22.57 -14.05
C VAL A 90 5.77 23.65 -14.22
N PHE A 91 7.05 23.31 -14.00
CA PHE A 91 8.15 24.26 -14.13
C PHE A 91 8.30 24.75 -15.59
N LEU A 92 8.23 23.85 -16.56
CA LEU A 92 8.36 24.18 -17.98
C LEU A 92 7.22 25.08 -18.47
N LEU A 93 5.96 24.74 -18.13
CA LEU A 93 4.80 25.58 -18.47
C LEU A 93 4.86 26.94 -17.77
N GLY A 94 5.25 26.96 -16.50
CA GLY A 94 5.42 28.21 -15.75
C GLY A 94 6.52 29.12 -16.30
N ALA A 95 7.58 28.55 -16.89
CA ALA A 95 8.68 29.32 -17.49
C ALA A 95 8.36 29.84 -18.91
N ILE A 96 7.53 29.13 -19.67
CA ILE A 96 7.26 29.45 -21.09
C ILE A 96 5.99 30.31 -21.24
N CYS A 97 4.95 30.05 -20.45
CA CYS A 97 3.63 30.61 -20.68
C CYS A 97 3.31 31.76 -19.72
N THR A 98 2.54 32.72 -20.23
CA THR A 98 2.03 33.82 -19.40
C THR A 98 0.84 33.36 -18.56
N ARG A 99 0.65 34.01 -17.41
CA ARG A 99 -0.38 33.65 -16.42
C ARG A 99 -1.79 33.63 -17.01
N ASP A 100 -2.10 34.55 -17.92
CA ASP A 100 -3.43 34.66 -18.53
C ASP A 100 -3.68 33.54 -19.56
N ALA A 101 -2.64 33.12 -20.28
CA ALA A 101 -2.72 31.98 -21.18
C ALA A 101 -3.05 30.68 -20.42
N LEU A 102 -2.44 30.45 -19.25
CA LEU A 102 -2.75 29.28 -18.40
C LEU A 102 -4.19 29.27 -17.86
N ARG A 103 -4.82 30.43 -17.69
CA ARG A 103 -6.20 30.51 -17.15
C ARG A 103 -7.27 30.27 -18.20
N ILE A 104 -7.03 30.72 -19.42
CA ILE A 104 -8.04 30.76 -20.48
C ILE A 104 -7.98 29.46 -21.30
N ASP A 105 -6.77 28.99 -21.62
CA ASP A 105 -6.56 27.88 -22.54
C ASP A 105 -6.22 26.58 -21.78
N PHE A 106 -7.20 25.69 -21.60
CA PHE A 106 -6.95 24.36 -21.02
C PHE A 106 -6.01 23.48 -21.86
N LEU A 107 -5.92 23.74 -23.18
CA LEU A 107 -5.04 23.03 -24.12
C LEU A 107 -3.73 23.80 -24.41
N ILE A 108 -3.31 24.72 -23.52
CA ILE A 108 -2.09 25.51 -23.74
C ILE A 108 -0.84 24.65 -23.97
N ALA A 109 -0.77 23.48 -23.32
CA ALA A 109 0.34 22.54 -23.49
C ALA A 109 0.46 21.98 -24.93
N GLU A 110 -0.66 21.87 -25.66
CA GLU A 110 -0.65 21.52 -27.08
C GLU A 110 -0.01 22.63 -27.92
N LYS A 111 -0.36 23.89 -27.64
CA LYS A 111 0.16 25.06 -28.37
C LYS A 111 1.66 25.28 -28.15
N VAL A 112 2.17 24.86 -26.99
CA VAL A 112 3.61 24.93 -26.65
C VAL A 112 4.39 23.77 -27.28
N SER A 113 3.74 22.65 -27.59
CA SER A 113 4.39 21.48 -28.18
C SER A 113 4.90 21.77 -29.59
N LEU A 114 6.09 21.25 -29.91
CA LEU A 114 6.69 21.37 -31.25
C LEU A 114 5.84 20.67 -32.32
N VAL A 115 5.17 19.57 -31.95
CA VAL A 115 4.21 18.86 -32.80
C VAL A 115 2.91 18.70 -31.99
N GLY A 116 1.98 19.65 -32.13
CA GLY A 116 0.71 19.65 -31.39
C GLY A 116 -0.08 18.34 -31.56
N PHE A 117 -0.12 17.79 -32.77
CA PHE A 117 -0.76 16.50 -33.06
C PHE A 117 -0.23 15.34 -32.19
N LEU A 118 1.09 15.29 -31.95
CA LEU A 118 1.70 14.22 -31.15
C LEU A 118 1.33 14.36 -29.67
N PHE A 119 1.25 15.60 -29.17
CA PHE A 119 0.81 15.88 -27.80
C PHE A 119 -0.67 15.48 -27.62
N LEU A 120 -1.53 15.88 -28.56
CA LEU A 120 -2.95 15.55 -28.54
C LEU A 120 -3.19 14.03 -28.59
N LEU A 121 -2.44 13.31 -29.44
CA LEU A 121 -2.46 11.85 -29.52
C LEU A 121 -2.07 11.20 -28.18
N GLY A 122 -1.00 11.68 -27.55
CA GLY A 122 -0.57 11.21 -26.23
C GLY A 122 -1.63 11.44 -25.15
N LEU A 123 -2.25 12.62 -25.16
CA LEU A 123 -3.34 12.98 -24.25
C LEU A 123 -4.53 12.01 -24.38
N TYR A 124 -4.95 11.71 -25.62
CA TYR A 124 -6.04 10.76 -25.85
C TYR A 124 -5.69 9.33 -25.43
N ILE A 125 -4.49 8.84 -25.79
CA ILE A 125 -4.05 7.49 -25.42
C ILE A 125 -3.94 7.36 -23.89
N SER A 126 -3.39 8.36 -23.20
CA SER A 126 -3.28 8.38 -21.74
C SER A 126 -4.65 8.37 -21.06
N SER A 127 -5.59 9.17 -21.57
CA SER A 127 -6.96 9.22 -21.06
C SER A 127 -7.68 7.89 -21.25
N LEU A 128 -7.58 7.28 -22.43
CA LEU A 128 -8.16 5.98 -22.73
C LEU A 128 -7.56 4.87 -21.87
N ALA A 129 -6.24 4.84 -21.70
CA ALA A 129 -5.57 3.85 -20.86
C ALA A 129 -6.04 3.94 -19.40
N SER A 130 -6.19 5.15 -18.87
CA SER A 130 -6.69 5.40 -17.52
C SER A 130 -8.15 4.95 -17.36
N CYS A 131 -9.00 5.24 -18.35
CA CYS A 131 -10.40 4.78 -18.37
C CYS A 131 -10.50 3.26 -18.40
N MET A 132 -9.67 2.59 -19.21
CA MET A 132 -9.62 1.12 -19.29
C MET A 132 -9.20 0.52 -17.95
N GLY A 133 -8.19 1.08 -17.28
CA GLY A 133 -7.77 0.66 -15.94
C GLY A 133 -8.90 0.73 -14.92
N GLY A 134 -9.68 1.82 -14.92
CA GLY A 134 -10.85 1.98 -14.05
C GLY A 134 -11.98 1.00 -14.36
N LEU A 135 -12.24 0.74 -15.66
CA LEU A 135 -13.30 -0.13 -16.13
C LEU A 135 -13.08 -1.60 -15.73
N TYR A 136 -11.83 -2.06 -15.62
CA TYR A 136 -11.51 -3.40 -15.12
C TYR A 136 -11.32 -3.44 -13.60
N GLY A 137 -10.73 -2.40 -13.01
CA GLY A 137 -10.42 -2.37 -11.58
C GLY A 137 -11.65 -2.33 -10.68
N ALA A 138 -12.57 -1.39 -10.93
CA ALA A 138 -13.74 -1.19 -10.06
C ALA A 138 -14.65 -2.43 -9.98
N PRO A 139 -15.00 -3.10 -11.10
CA PRO A 139 -15.81 -4.33 -11.06
C PRO A 139 -15.14 -5.49 -10.34
N ARG A 140 -13.81 -5.62 -10.44
CA ARG A 140 -13.06 -6.68 -9.75
C ARG A 140 -13.10 -6.47 -8.24
N ILE A 141 -12.90 -5.25 -7.75
CA ILE A 141 -13.04 -4.91 -6.33
C ILE A 141 -14.46 -5.23 -5.85
N LEU A 142 -15.46 -4.79 -6.62
CA LEU A 142 -16.87 -5.00 -6.27
C LEU A 142 -17.26 -6.49 -6.27
N GLN A 143 -16.70 -7.27 -7.21
CA GLN A 143 -16.83 -8.73 -7.25
C GLN A 143 -16.25 -9.38 -6.00
N CYS A 144 -15.04 -9.00 -5.57
CA CYS A 144 -14.41 -9.52 -4.37
C CYS A 144 -15.27 -9.22 -3.12
N ILE A 145 -15.77 -7.99 -2.99
CA ILE A 145 -16.66 -7.60 -1.88
C ILE A 145 -17.95 -8.44 -1.87
N ALA A 146 -18.54 -8.67 -3.06
CA ALA A 146 -19.75 -9.48 -3.20
C ALA A 146 -19.50 -10.97 -2.86
N GLN A 147 -18.31 -11.50 -3.17
CA GLN A 147 -17.92 -12.87 -2.85
C GLN A 147 -17.70 -13.08 -1.35
N GLU A 148 -17.17 -12.06 -0.66
CA GLU A 148 -16.99 -12.05 0.80
C GLU A 148 -18.32 -11.92 1.58
N ARG A 149 -19.46 -11.79 0.88
CA ARG A 149 -20.81 -11.64 1.47
C ARG A 149 -20.92 -10.57 2.55
N VAL A 150 -20.06 -9.55 2.50
CA VAL A 150 -20.07 -8.41 3.43
C VAL A 150 -21.43 -7.69 3.39
N ILE A 151 -22.02 -7.59 2.20
CA ILE A 151 -23.35 -7.03 1.99
C ILE A 151 -24.22 -8.08 1.26
N PRO A 152 -25.17 -8.74 1.94
CA PRO A 152 -25.93 -9.85 1.37
C PRO A 152 -26.78 -9.45 0.15
N VAL A 153 -27.13 -8.17 0.03
CA VAL A 153 -27.89 -7.61 -1.12
C VAL A 153 -27.07 -7.59 -2.42
N LEU A 154 -25.73 -7.52 -2.34
CA LEU A 154 -24.84 -7.48 -3.51
C LEU A 154 -24.36 -8.87 -3.97
N GLY A 155 -24.86 -9.95 -3.41
CA GLY A 155 -24.39 -11.31 -3.73
C GLY A 155 -24.48 -11.69 -5.22
N PHE A 156 -25.41 -11.08 -5.97
CA PHE A 156 -25.55 -11.31 -7.42
C PHE A 156 -24.36 -10.78 -8.26
N LEU A 157 -23.63 -9.77 -7.75
CA LEU A 157 -22.45 -9.18 -8.41
C LEU A 157 -21.19 -10.06 -8.33
N GLY A 158 -21.18 -11.05 -7.42
CA GLY A 158 -20.03 -11.93 -7.21
C GLY A 158 -19.85 -13.00 -8.29
N ASN A 159 -20.88 -13.24 -9.13
CA ASN A 159 -20.85 -14.29 -10.16
C ASN A 159 -19.90 -13.92 -11.31
N GLY A 160 -18.76 -14.61 -11.37
CA GLY A 160 -17.84 -14.55 -12.50
C GLY A 160 -18.29 -15.47 -13.64
N ARG A 161 -18.26 -14.98 -14.89
CA ARG A 161 -18.49 -15.79 -16.09
C ARG A 161 -17.17 -16.11 -16.82
N GLY A 162 -17.09 -17.30 -17.40
CA GLY A 162 -15.99 -17.75 -18.26
C GLY A 162 -14.72 -18.25 -17.52
N PRO A 163 -13.68 -18.65 -18.28
CA PRO A 163 -12.44 -19.21 -17.71
C PRO A 163 -11.70 -18.25 -16.79
N ASN A 164 -11.80 -16.94 -17.04
CA ASN A 164 -11.10 -15.89 -16.30
C ASN A 164 -11.96 -15.23 -15.18
N LYS A 165 -13.08 -15.89 -14.80
CA LYS A 165 -14.03 -15.45 -13.76
C LYS A 165 -14.40 -13.96 -13.86
N THR A 166 -14.65 -13.45 -15.08
CA THR A 166 -14.90 -12.02 -15.30
C THR A 166 -16.25 -11.57 -14.74
N PRO A 167 -16.33 -10.45 -13.99
CA PRO A 167 -17.57 -10.02 -13.33
C PRO A 167 -18.46 -9.18 -14.26
N VAL A 168 -19.16 -9.84 -15.18
CA VAL A 168 -20.00 -9.15 -16.18
C VAL A 168 -21.08 -8.27 -15.54
N GLU A 169 -21.73 -8.75 -14.47
CA GLU A 169 -22.79 -7.99 -13.77
C GLU A 169 -22.23 -6.72 -13.10
N ALA A 170 -21.06 -6.83 -12.43
CA ALA A 170 -20.41 -5.68 -11.82
C ALA A 170 -19.91 -4.68 -12.87
N ILE A 171 -19.41 -5.15 -14.02
CA ILE A 171 -19.01 -4.29 -15.15
C ILE A 171 -20.20 -3.51 -15.70
N CYS A 172 -21.37 -4.17 -15.86
CA CYS A 172 -22.57 -3.50 -16.33
C CYS A 172 -23.03 -2.40 -15.36
N LEU A 173 -23.06 -2.70 -14.06
CA LEU A 173 -23.44 -1.72 -13.03
C LEU A 173 -22.49 -0.52 -12.99
N THR A 174 -21.17 -0.76 -12.93
CA THR A 174 -20.19 0.33 -12.88
C THR A 174 -20.20 1.15 -14.17
N SER A 175 -20.40 0.53 -15.33
CA SER A 175 -20.54 1.22 -16.61
C SER A 175 -21.78 2.12 -16.63
N LEU A 176 -22.92 1.66 -16.12
CA LEU A 176 -24.14 2.46 -16.04
C LEU A 176 -23.99 3.68 -15.12
N ILE A 177 -23.36 3.48 -13.95
CA ILE A 177 -23.05 4.59 -13.02
C ILE A 177 -22.08 5.58 -13.68
N THR A 178 -21.03 5.07 -14.34
CA THR A 178 -20.04 5.92 -15.03
C THR A 178 -20.69 6.74 -16.13
N MET A 179 -21.61 6.14 -16.90
CA MET A 179 -22.37 6.83 -17.95
C MET A 179 -23.21 7.99 -17.37
N ALA A 180 -23.83 7.80 -16.20
CA ALA A 180 -24.57 8.88 -15.54
C ALA A 180 -23.67 10.07 -15.17
N PHE A 181 -22.44 9.83 -14.68
CA PHE A 181 -21.47 10.88 -14.40
C PHE A 181 -20.95 11.57 -15.66
N VAL A 182 -20.78 10.83 -16.77
CA VAL A 182 -20.38 11.41 -18.06
C VAL A 182 -21.40 12.43 -18.56
N PHE A 183 -22.70 12.18 -18.36
CA PHE A 183 -23.76 13.12 -18.75
C PHE A 183 -23.72 14.47 -18.02
N ILE A 184 -23.11 14.55 -16.83
CA ILE A 184 -22.95 15.82 -16.11
C ILE A 184 -21.93 16.74 -16.84
N GLY A 185 -20.90 16.15 -17.48
CA GLY A 185 -19.99 16.85 -18.39
C GLY A 185 -19.05 17.90 -17.80
N GLN A 186 -19.11 18.18 -16.49
CA GLN A 186 -18.32 19.24 -15.84
C GLN A 186 -17.20 18.69 -14.97
N VAL A 187 -15.98 18.63 -15.52
CA VAL A 187 -14.79 18.08 -14.84
C VAL A 187 -14.48 18.80 -13.52
N ASN A 188 -14.61 20.13 -13.47
CA ASN A 188 -14.30 20.92 -12.27
C ASN A 188 -15.27 20.64 -11.10
N ILE A 189 -16.48 20.15 -11.37
CA ILE A 189 -17.43 19.72 -10.32
C ILE A 189 -17.18 18.27 -9.93
N LEU A 190 -16.87 17.40 -10.91
CA LEU A 190 -16.64 15.98 -10.67
C LEU A 190 -15.33 15.72 -9.91
N ALA A 191 -14.28 16.49 -10.19
CA ALA A 191 -12.96 16.24 -9.63
C ALA A 191 -12.93 16.35 -8.08
N PRO A 192 -13.51 17.38 -7.44
CA PRO A 192 -13.65 17.42 -5.98
C PRO A 192 -14.45 16.26 -5.38
N ILE A 193 -15.50 15.78 -6.07
CA ILE A 193 -16.30 14.62 -5.61
C ILE A 193 -15.41 13.37 -5.56
N VAL A 194 -14.60 13.16 -6.59
CA VAL A 194 -13.64 12.06 -6.66
C VAL A 194 -12.58 12.19 -5.55
N THR A 195 -12.06 13.40 -5.35
CA THR A 195 -11.06 13.70 -4.31
C THR A 195 -11.53 13.35 -2.91
N ILE A 196 -12.76 13.73 -2.54
CA ILE A 196 -13.32 13.43 -1.20
C ILE A 196 -13.38 11.91 -0.99
N ASN A 197 -13.87 11.16 -1.98
CA ASN A 197 -13.98 9.70 -1.89
C ASN A 197 -12.61 9.02 -1.77
N PHE A 198 -11.62 9.44 -2.55
CA PHE A 198 -10.27 8.88 -2.47
C PHE A 198 -9.54 9.26 -1.18
N MET A 199 -9.64 10.51 -0.72
CA MET A 199 -9.05 10.95 0.55
C MET A 199 -9.65 10.21 1.73
N LEU A 200 -10.97 10.01 1.73
CA LEU A 200 -11.65 9.20 2.75
C LEU A 200 -11.14 7.75 2.73
N THR A 201 -11.00 7.16 1.54
CA THR A 201 -10.49 5.79 1.39
C THR A 201 -9.06 5.66 1.91
N TYR A 202 -8.17 6.58 1.55
CA TYR A 202 -6.80 6.60 2.08
C TYR A 202 -6.77 6.78 3.60
N SER A 203 -7.59 7.68 4.14
CA SER A 203 -7.67 7.90 5.59
C SER A 203 -8.13 6.65 6.33
N VAL A 204 -9.11 5.92 5.79
CA VAL A 204 -9.61 4.65 6.38
C VAL A 204 -8.55 3.54 6.28
N ILE A 205 -7.81 3.47 5.17
CA ILE A 205 -6.70 2.51 5.01
C ILE A 205 -5.61 2.76 6.04
N ASP A 206 -5.15 4.01 6.17
CA ASP A 206 -4.09 4.39 7.11
C ASP A 206 -4.54 4.16 8.57
N TYR A 207 -5.79 4.50 8.90
CA TYR A 207 -6.37 4.25 10.21
C TYR A 207 -6.45 2.75 10.53
N SER A 208 -6.91 1.94 9.57
CA SER A 208 -7.00 0.49 9.74
C SER A 208 -5.63 -0.12 9.99
N TYR A 209 -4.61 0.30 9.23
CA TYR A 209 -3.23 -0.13 9.44
C TYR A 209 -2.71 0.27 10.82
N PHE A 210 -2.95 1.51 11.25
CA PHE A 210 -2.57 1.98 12.58
C PHE A 210 -3.22 1.16 13.70
N CYS A 211 -4.51 0.86 13.59
CA CYS A 211 -5.22 0.02 14.57
C CYS A 211 -4.63 -1.40 14.65
N VAL A 212 -4.31 -2.02 13.51
CA VAL A 212 -3.69 -3.35 13.49
C VAL A 212 -2.29 -3.33 14.11
N ALA A 213 -1.47 -2.36 13.75
CA ALA A 213 -0.10 -2.21 14.28
C ALA A 213 -0.11 -1.96 15.80
N MET A 214 -0.99 -1.08 16.28
CA MET A 214 -1.13 -0.79 17.72
C MET A 214 -1.61 -2.01 18.51
N THR A 215 -2.57 -2.77 17.96
CA THR A 215 -3.06 -4.00 18.59
C THR A 215 -1.94 -5.03 18.72
N TYR A 216 -1.12 -5.19 17.69
CA TYR A 216 0.05 -6.08 17.72
C TYR A 216 1.06 -5.66 18.81
N ASP A 217 1.39 -4.38 18.90
CA ASP A 217 2.33 -3.87 19.92
C ASP A 217 1.82 -4.09 21.35
N LEU A 218 0.52 -3.90 21.58
CA LEU A 218 -0.12 -4.17 22.87
C LEU A 218 -0.03 -5.66 23.23
N GLN A 219 -0.34 -6.56 22.30
CA GLN A 219 -0.22 -8.00 22.51
C GLN A 219 1.23 -8.44 22.81
N VAL A 220 2.22 -7.84 22.15
CA VAL A 220 3.64 -8.09 22.40
C VAL A 220 4.06 -7.57 23.77
N LYS A 221 3.54 -6.40 24.20
CA LYS A 221 3.86 -5.79 25.50
C LYS A 221 3.28 -6.59 26.67
N GLU A 222 2.04 -7.08 26.56
CA GLU A 222 1.40 -7.91 27.59
C GLU A 222 2.07 -9.29 27.74
N ARG A 223 2.71 -9.81 26.68
CA ARG A 223 3.45 -11.07 26.74
C ARG A 223 4.88 -10.98 27.27
N LYS A 224 5.43 -9.79 27.54
CA LYS A 224 6.75 -9.71 28.22
C LYS A 224 6.59 -10.28 29.62
N PRO A 225 7.30 -11.36 29.99
CA PRO A 225 7.20 -11.91 31.34
C PRO A 225 7.63 -10.83 32.34
N LEU A 226 6.77 -10.54 33.31
CA LEU A 226 7.11 -9.73 34.47
C LEU A 226 8.45 -10.21 35.05
N PRO A 227 9.38 -9.32 35.42
CA PRO A 227 10.62 -9.73 36.04
C PRO A 227 10.31 -10.58 37.28
N ARG A 228 10.75 -11.84 37.26
CA ARG A 228 10.67 -12.74 38.42
C ARG A 228 11.31 -12.01 39.60
N LYS A 229 10.50 -11.59 40.59
CA LYS A 229 11.03 -11.29 41.93
C LYS A 229 11.79 -12.52 42.41
N PRO A 230 12.97 -12.37 43.02
CA PRO A 230 13.70 -13.51 43.55
C PRO A 230 12.80 -14.25 44.55
N SER A 231 12.47 -15.50 44.22
CA SER A 231 11.67 -16.38 45.06
C SER A 231 12.47 -16.68 46.32
N VAL A 232 12.04 -16.12 47.45
CA VAL A 232 12.36 -16.67 48.77
C VAL A 232 11.88 -18.11 48.79
N HIS A 233 12.75 -19.04 49.18
CA HIS A 233 12.41 -20.45 49.33
C HIS A 233 11.36 -20.60 50.42
N GLY A 234 10.15 -20.98 50.02
CA GLY A 234 9.05 -21.35 50.91
C GLY A 234 8.25 -22.45 50.25
N THR A 235 8.31 -23.63 50.83
CA THR A 235 7.57 -24.85 50.50
C THR A 235 6.06 -24.57 50.45
N GLY A 236 5.44 -24.80 49.30
CA GLY A 236 3.99 -24.74 49.14
C GLY A 236 3.59 -25.15 47.73
N THR A 237 2.99 -26.34 47.60
CA THR A 237 2.37 -26.83 46.37
C THR A 237 1.12 -26.01 46.01
N PRO A 238 0.90 -25.62 44.74
CA PRO A 238 -0.41 -25.24 44.28
C PRO A 238 -1.08 -26.43 43.57
N LEU A 239 -2.20 -26.85 44.17
CA LEU A 239 -3.25 -27.67 43.59
C LEU A 239 -3.90 -26.94 42.39
N VAL A 240 -4.56 -27.72 41.54
CA VAL A 240 -5.37 -27.34 40.36
C VAL A 240 -4.63 -27.39 39.03
N SER A 241 -4.42 -28.63 38.59
CA SER A 241 -4.45 -29.02 37.18
C SER A 241 -5.92 -29.01 36.73
N THR A 242 -6.31 -28.07 35.88
CA THR A 242 -7.57 -28.18 35.12
C THR A 242 -7.26 -28.06 33.64
N VAL A 243 -7.27 -29.23 33.02
CA VAL A 243 -7.45 -29.43 31.58
C VAL A 243 -8.85 -28.94 31.21
N HIS A 244 -8.95 -27.98 30.29
CA HIS A 244 -10.15 -27.78 29.46
C HIS A 244 -9.69 -27.94 28.01
N SER A 245 -9.86 -29.15 27.46
CA SER A 245 -11.05 -29.59 26.69
C SER A 245 -11.02 -28.98 25.29
N GLY A 246 -10.39 -29.73 24.38
CA GLY A 246 -10.57 -29.53 22.94
C GLY A 246 -11.98 -29.97 22.54
N TYR A 247 -12.69 -29.09 21.85
CA TYR A 247 -13.89 -29.44 21.11
C TYR A 247 -13.46 -29.85 19.70
N GLY A 248 -13.77 -31.11 19.36
CA GLY A 248 -13.47 -31.69 18.05
C GLY A 248 -14.31 -31.08 16.94
N MET A 249 -13.68 -30.93 15.78
CA MET A 249 -14.36 -31.02 14.49
C MET A 249 -13.37 -31.69 13.52
N ASN A 250 -13.33 -33.02 13.57
CA ASN A 250 -12.95 -33.81 12.42
C ASN A 250 -14.16 -33.81 11.49
N GLU A 251 -14.21 -32.89 10.55
CA GLU A 251 -14.99 -33.09 9.33
C GLU A 251 -14.15 -32.78 8.10
N ILE A 252 -14.18 -33.75 7.21
CA ILE A 252 -13.61 -33.78 5.88
C ILE A 252 -14.33 -32.70 5.05
N MET A 253 -13.71 -31.54 4.86
CA MET A 253 -14.19 -30.52 3.92
C MET A 253 -13.12 -30.23 2.89
N LYS A 254 -13.29 -30.96 1.78
CA LYS A 254 -13.03 -30.60 0.39
C LYS A 254 -12.21 -29.32 0.16
N ASN A 255 -11.06 -29.55 -0.45
CA ASN A 255 -10.25 -28.61 -1.21
C ASN A 255 -11.12 -27.66 -2.07
N GLN A 256 -11.45 -26.48 -1.55
CA GLN A 256 -11.89 -25.34 -2.35
C GLN A 256 -11.11 -24.11 -1.88
N SER A 257 -9.93 -23.96 -2.47
CA SER A 257 -9.11 -22.75 -2.43
C SER A 257 -9.89 -21.60 -3.07
N ASN A 258 -10.51 -20.74 -2.27
CA ASN A 258 -10.97 -19.43 -2.71
C ASN A 258 -10.76 -18.47 -1.54
N GLY A 259 -9.87 -17.49 -1.72
CA GLY A 259 -9.51 -16.45 -0.76
C GLY A 259 -10.72 -15.89 -0.02
N THR A 260 -10.95 -16.35 1.21
CA THR A 260 -12.06 -15.94 2.07
C THR A 260 -11.51 -15.16 3.26
N LEU A 261 -12.30 -14.28 3.90
CA LEU A 261 -11.98 -13.60 5.17
C LEU A 261 -11.36 -14.52 6.23
N LEU A 262 -11.71 -15.81 6.23
CA LEU A 262 -11.11 -16.84 7.08
C LEU A 262 -9.63 -17.14 6.74
N GLU A 263 -9.28 -17.19 5.45
CA GLU A 263 -7.88 -17.25 5.00
C GLU A 263 -7.16 -15.95 5.32
N PHE A 264 -7.80 -14.78 5.16
CA PHE A 264 -7.22 -13.51 5.61
C PHE A 264 -6.98 -13.47 7.13
N THR A 265 -7.92 -13.97 7.93
CA THR A 265 -7.76 -14.08 9.40
C THR A 265 -6.63 -15.03 9.76
N LYS A 266 -6.53 -16.16 9.04
CA LYS A 266 -5.47 -17.15 9.20
C LYS A 266 -4.09 -16.64 8.74
N ASP A 267 -4.05 -15.84 7.68
CA ASP A 267 -2.85 -15.19 7.17
C ASP A 267 -2.43 -14.03 8.08
N MET A 268 -3.39 -13.29 8.63
CA MET A 268 -3.13 -12.33 9.72
C MET A 268 -2.56 -13.04 10.93
N ASP A 269 -3.11 -14.17 11.36
CA ASP A 269 -2.53 -15.00 12.43
C ASP A 269 -1.12 -15.54 12.07
N GLN A 270 -0.84 -15.79 10.79
CA GLN A 270 0.48 -16.20 10.33
C GLN A 270 1.50 -15.05 10.30
N ILE A 271 1.11 -13.87 9.80
CA ILE A 271 1.93 -12.65 9.77
C ILE A 271 2.19 -12.15 11.19
N LEU A 272 1.18 -12.25 12.05
CA LEU A 272 1.25 -11.88 13.47
C LEU A 272 1.73 -13.04 14.34
N GLN A 273 2.38 -14.08 13.78
CA GLN A 273 2.94 -15.20 14.55
C GLN A 273 3.83 -14.66 15.68
N LEU A 274 3.23 -14.58 16.86
CA LEU A 274 3.88 -14.21 18.09
C LEU A 274 5.01 -15.21 18.31
N PRO A 275 6.25 -14.77 18.57
CA PRO A 275 7.34 -15.68 18.87
C PRO A 275 6.92 -16.59 20.02
N SER A 276 6.73 -17.88 19.73
CA SER A 276 6.37 -18.87 20.75
C SER A 276 7.43 -18.85 21.85
N PRO A 277 7.09 -18.70 23.15
CA PRO A 277 8.07 -18.86 24.20
C PRO A 277 8.46 -20.34 24.23
N GLN A 278 9.70 -20.61 23.82
CA GLN A 278 10.47 -21.86 23.92
C GLN A 278 10.63 -22.69 22.64
N ARG A 279 11.78 -22.48 21.98
CA ARG A 279 12.61 -23.62 21.55
C ARG A 279 14.11 -23.32 21.67
N LYS A 280 14.56 -22.92 22.87
CA LYS A 280 15.97 -23.13 23.27
C LYS A 280 16.15 -24.61 23.61
N ARG A 281 16.25 -25.47 22.59
CA ARG A 281 16.76 -26.82 22.78
C ARG A 281 18.28 -26.76 22.72
N THR A 282 18.85 -26.62 23.91
CA THR A 282 20.21 -26.94 24.32
C THR A 282 21.07 -27.68 23.28
N GLN A 283 21.90 -26.96 22.53
CA GLN A 283 23.13 -27.53 21.95
C GLN A 283 24.20 -27.49 23.05
N ARG A 284 24.38 -28.60 23.78
CA ARG A 284 25.63 -28.86 24.50
C ARG A 284 26.67 -29.30 23.46
N PRO A 285 27.90 -28.75 23.44
CA PRO A 285 28.98 -29.35 22.67
C PRO A 285 29.35 -30.67 23.35
N LEU A 286 29.22 -31.78 22.63
CA LEU A 286 29.79 -33.06 23.02
C LEU A 286 31.32 -32.95 22.93
N LEU A 287 31.98 -32.86 24.07
CA LEU A 287 33.39 -33.23 24.20
C LEU A 287 33.53 -34.70 23.81
N SER A 288 34.11 -35.00 22.65
CA SER A 288 34.60 -36.34 22.33
C SER A 288 36.05 -36.44 22.77
N ALA A 289 36.26 -36.92 24.00
CA ALA A 289 37.56 -37.37 24.47
C ALA A 289 37.87 -38.76 23.88
N SER A 290 38.93 -38.79 23.08
CA SER A 290 39.97 -39.83 22.97
C SER A 290 39.60 -41.30 23.21
N LYS A 291 39.76 -42.13 22.16
CA LYS A 291 40.42 -43.43 22.28
C LYS A 291 41.00 -43.89 20.93
N GLU A 292 42.26 -43.51 20.73
CA GLU A 292 43.38 -44.40 20.45
C GLU A 292 43.07 -45.77 19.79
N ARG A 293 43.63 -45.97 18.58
CA ARG A 293 44.78 -46.88 18.33
C ARG A 293 44.64 -47.72 17.03
N ASP A 294 45.61 -47.48 16.16
CA ASP A 294 46.31 -48.41 15.28
C ASP A 294 45.65 -49.07 14.04
N ARG A 295 46.30 -48.73 12.91
CA ARG A 295 46.98 -49.63 11.94
C ARG A 295 46.35 -49.85 10.56
N LYS A 296 47.20 -49.46 9.59
CA LYS A 296 47.48 -50.04 8.26
C LYS A 296 46.77 -49.42 7.04
N CYS A 297 47.47 -48.51 6.37
CA CYS A 297 47.71 -48.63 4.92
C CYS A 297 48.74 -49.74 4.66
N PRO A 298 48.71 -50.44 3.51
CA PRO A 298 49.43 -49.90 2.35
C PRO A 298 48.84 -50.21 0.95
N LEU A 299 49.26 -49.36 0.00
CA LEU A 299 49.65 -49.64 -1.40
C LEU A 299 48.61 -50.05 -2.48
N SER A 300 48.66 -49.24 -3.56
CA SER A 300 48.98 -49.63 -4.96
C SER A 300 47.92 -50.20 -5.91
N ARG A 301 47.81 -49.51 -7.07
CA ARG A 301 47.39 -49.97 -8.43
C ARG A 301 45.92 -50.42 -8.53
N HIS A 302 45.10 -49.92 -9.45
CA HIS A 302 45.29 -49.71 -10.89
C HIS A 302 44.40 -48.56 -11.39
#